data_AF-A0A937WP19-F1
#
_entry.id   AF-A0A937WP19-F1
#
_cell.length_a   1.000
_cell.length_b   1.000
_cell.length_c   1.000
_cell.angle_alpha   90.00
_cell.angle_beta   90.00
_cell.angle_gamma   90.00
#
_symmetry.space_group_name_H-M   'P 1'
#
loop_
_entity.id
_entity.type
_entity.pdbx_description
1 polymer ?
#
loop_
_entity_poly.entity_id
_entity_poly.type
_entity_poly.pdbx_seq_one_letter_code
_entity_poly.pdbx_strand_id
1 'polypeptide(L)'
;MNDDFFIIKVTLQEGDPRVCDYCDKLLVNEEGIAVEDCFSTDYGLMCKKCLGTIKPISSHKQGDNVKNESWYKGLSAETPV
;
A
#
# COMPACT_ATOMS: atom_id res chain seq x y z
N MET A 1 7.67 -16.97 31.64
CA MET A 1 7.87 -15.61 31.12
C MET A 1 6.58 -15.28 30.41
N ASN A 2 5.82 -14.30 30.92
CA ASN A 2 4.64 -13.82 30.23
C ASN A 2 5.16 -12.85 29.16
N ASP A 3 5.14 -13.29 27.91
CA ASP A 3 5.41 -12.41 26.78
C ASP A 3 4.16 -11.56 26.57
N ASP A 4 4.14 -10.38 27.20
CA ASP A 4 3.13 -9.37 26.94
C ASP A 4 3.34 -8.83 25.52
N PHE A 5 2.53 -9.32 24.57
CA PHE A 5 2.55 -8.83 23.20
C PHE A 5 1.84 -7.48 23.13
N PHE A 6 2.56 -6.45 22.66
CA PHE A 6 1.97 -5.15 22.33
C PHE A 6 1.58 -5.12 20.85
N ILE A 7 0.31 -4.86 20.56
CA ILE A 7 -0.19 -4.69 19.20
C ILE A 7 -0.13 -3.20 18.85
N ILE A 8 0.71 -2.83 17.88
CA ILE A 8 0.70 -1.49 17.29
C ILE A 8 -0.29 -1.50 16.13
N LYS A 9 -1.38 -0.73 16.24
CA LYS A 9 -2.30 -0.47 15.13
C LYS A 9 -1.89 0.83 14.46
N VAL A 10 -1.57 0.77 13.17
CA VAL A 10 -1.31 1.95 12.33
C VAL A 10 -2.55 2.20 11.49
N THR A 11 -3.14 3.39 11.63
CA THR A 11 -4.26 3.84 10.79
C THR A 11 -3.70 4.76 9.72
N LEU A 12 -3.79 4.33 8.45
CA LEU A 12 -3.40 5.15 7.31
C LEU A 12 -4.55 6.07 6.90
N GLN A 13 -4.25 7.34 6.65
CA GLN A 13 -5.21 8.35 6.21
C GLN A 13 -5.13 8.60 4.69
N GLU A 14 -6.16 9.22 4.12
CA GLU A 14 -6.06 9.72 2.76
C GLU A 14 -4.96 10.79 2.68
N GLY A 15 -4.05 10.62 1.71
CA GLY A 15 -2.90 11.50 1.55
C GLY A 15 -1.64 10.97 2.23
N ASP A 16 -1.71 9.86 2.97
CA ASP A 16 -0.49 9.19 3.41
C ASP A 16 0.25 8.62 2.20
N PRO A 17 1.54 8.97 2.02
CA PRO A 17 2.32 8.42 0.93
C PRO A 17 2.44 6.90 1.07
N ARG A 18 2.44 6.20 -0.05
CA ARG A 18 2.60 4.74 -0.07
C ARG A 18 3.96 4.38 -0.61
N VAL A 19 4.60 3.46 0.09
CA VAL A 19 5.91 2.91 -0.26
C VAL A 19 5.76 1.46 -0.70
N CYS A 20 6.81 0.92 -1.31
CA CYS A 20 6.96 -0.50 -1.52
C CYS A 20 7.14 -1.19 -0.18
N ASP A 21 6.30 -2.19 0.12
CA ASP A 21 6.33 -2.91 1.41
C ASP A 21 7.61 -3.75 1.63
N TYR A 22 8.52 -3.79 0.65
CA TYR A 22 9.73 -4.62 0.66
C TYR A 22 11.04 -3.84 0.58
N CYS A 23 11.01 -2.61 0.08
CA CYS A 23 12.23 -1.80 -0.08
C CYS A 23 12.03 -0.33 0.28
N ASP A 24 10.87 0.00 0.86
CA ASP A 24 10.48 1.33 1.35
C ASP A 24 10.56 2.45 0.31
N LYS A 25 10.65 2.08 -0.96
CA LYS A 25 10.70 3.03 -2.06
C LYS A 25 9.34 3.69 -2.22
N LEU A 26 9.31 5.02 -2.33
CA LEU A 26 8.08 5.78 -2.56
C LEU A 26 7.42 5.36 -3.89
N LEU A 27 6.15 4.98 -3.82
CA LEU A 27 5.32 4.54 -4.94
C LEU A 27 4.16 5.48 -5.22
N VAL A 28 3.58 6.09 -4.18
CA VAL A 28 2.47 7.04 -4.28
C VAL A 28 2.78 8.24 -3.38
N ASN A 29 2.67 9.44 -3.91
CA ASN A 29 2.87 10.68 -3.15
C ASN A 29 1.62 11.06 -2.33
N GLU A 30 1.72 12.16 -1.59
CA GLU A 30 0.64 12.70 -0.74
C GLU A 30 -0.61 13.13 -1.53
N GLU A 31 -0.46 13.36 -2.84
CA GLU A 31 -1.56 13.70 -3.74
C GLU A 31 -2.30 12.46 -4.28
N GLY A 32 -1.88 11.26 -3.90
CA GLY A 32 -2.45 10.01 -4.43
C GLY A 32 -2.06 9.73 -5.88
N ILE A 33 -0.90 10.23 -6.31
CA ILE A 33 -0.36 10.01 -7.65
C ILE A 33 0.79 9.01 -7.58
N ALA A 34 0.74 8.00 -8.44
CA ALA A 34 1.82 7.03 -8.59
C ALA A 34 3.10 7.72 -9.10
N VAL A 35 4.17 7.70 -8.31
CA VAL A 35 5.46 8.29 -8.71
C VAL A 35 6.29 7.34 -9.56
N GLU A 36 5.94 6.05 -9.58
CA GLU A 36 6.48 5.03 -10.48
C GLU A 36 5.47 3.89 -10.68
N ASP A 37 5.80 2.94 -11.58
CA ASP A 37 5.01 1.73 -11.77
C ASP A 37 4.91 0.93 -10.46
N CYS A 38 3.68 0.73 -9.98
CA CYS A 38 3.39 0.01 -8.74
C CYS A 38 2.30 -1.05 -8.93
N PHE A 39 2.35 -2.05 -8.07
CA PHE A 39 1.61 -3.30 -8.24
C PHE A 39 1.01 -3.70 -6.90
N SER A 40 -0.32 -3.75 -6.83
CA SER A 40 -1.01 -4.30 -5.69
C SER A 40 -1.05 -5.82 -5.82
N THR A 41 -0.67 -6.52 -4.75
CA THR A 41 -0.61 -7.99 -4.70
C THR A 41 -1.27 -8.47 -3.41
N ASP A 42 -1.47 -9.79 -3.29
CA ASP A 42 -1.92 -10.41 -2.03
C ASP A 42 -0.93 -10.19 -0.86
N TYR A 43 0.30 -9.74 -1.16
CA TYR A 43 1.37 -9.53 -0.20
C TYR A 43 1.69 -8.05 0.05
N GLY A 44 0.86 -7.14 -0.45
CA GLY A 44 1.05 -5.69 -0.33
C GLY A 44 1.38 -4.99 -1.65
N LEU A 45 1.76 -3.72 -1.54
CA LEU A 45 2.10 -2.85 -2.65
C LEU A 45 3.60 -2.96 -2.97
N MET A 46 3.91 -3.30 -4.22
CA MET A 46 5.28 -3.56 -4.66
C MET A 46 5.69 -2.65 -5.81
N CYS A 47 6.97 -2.31 -5.86
CA CYS A 47 7.61 -1.73 -7.04
C CYS A 47 7.93 -2.81 -8.08
N LYS A 48 8.20 -2.40 -9.32
CA LYS A 48 8.57 -3.32 -10.40
C LYS A 48 9.74 -4.25 -10.08
N LYS A 49 10.73 -3.77 -9.32
CA LYS A 49 11.92 -4.53 -8.92
C LYS A 49 11.57 -5.65 -7.91
N CYS A 50 10.67 -5.36 -6.98
CA CYS A 50 10.28 -6.29 -5.92
C CYS A 50 9.20 -7.29 -6.38
N LEU A 51 8.41 -6.94 -7.40
CA LEU A 51 7.34 -7.80 -7.93
C LEU A 51 7.86 -9.16 -8.43
N GLY A 52 8.97 -9.17 -9.17
CA GLY A 52 9.51 -10.39 -9.77
C GLY A 52 8.51 -11.10 -10.69
N THR A 53 8.14 -12.32 -10.34
CA THR A 53 7.17 -13.16 -11.09
C THR A 53 5.78 -13.21 -10.44
N ILE A 54 5.53 -12.43 -9.39
CA ILE A 54 4.24 -12.39 -8.70
C ILE A 54 3.20 -11.78 -9.64
N LYS A 55 2.02 -12.40 -9.71
CA LYS A 55 0.90 -11.88 -10.50
C LYS A 55 0.19 -10.78 -9.71
N PRO A 56 0.12 -9.54 -10.23
CA PRO A 56 -0.57 -8.45 -9.54
C PRO A 56 -2.09 -8.58 -9.62
N ILE A 57 -2.77 -8.10 -8.57
CA ILE A 57 -4.23 -7.89 -8.53
C ILE A 57 -4.58 -6.65 -9.36
N SER A 58 -3.86 -5.55 -9.13
CA SER A 58 -3.94 -4.32 -9.92
C SER A 58 -2.55 -3.72 -10.15
N SER A 59 -2.44 -2.88 -11.17
CA SER A 59 -1.19 -2.21 -11.54
C SER A 59 -1.47 -0.78 -11.99
N HIS A 60 -0.63 0.14 -11.55
CA HIS A 60 -0.69 1.55 -11.93
C HIS A 60 0.65 1.98 -12.48
N LYS A 61 0.62 2.79 -13.53
CA LYS A 61 1.81 3.39 -14.12
C LYS A 61 2.15 4.69 -13.41
N GLN A 62 3.39 5.13 -13.58
CA GLN A 62 3.79 6.48 -13.20
C GLN A 62 2.82 7.54 -13.74
N GLY A 63 2.32 8.40 -12.84
CA GLY A 63 1.38 9.48 -13.12
C GLY A 63 -0.10 9.12 -12.91
N ASP A 64 -0.43 7.83 -12.71
CA ASP A 64 -1.80 7.42 -12.46
C ASP A 64 -2.31 7.93 -11.12
N ASN A 65 -3.58 8.32 -11.08
CA ASN A 65 -4.28 8.67 -9.84
C ASN A 65 -4.86 7.41 -9.20
N VAL A 66 -4.43 7.11 -7.97
CA VAL A 66 -4.82 5.90 -7.23
C VAL A 66 -5.80 6.18 -6.10
N LYS A 67 -6.34 7.41 -6.00
CA LYS A 67 -7.27 7.77 -4.91
C LYS A 67 -8.50 6.90 -4.85
N ASN A 68 -8.91 6.28 -5.97
CA ASN A 68 -10.08 5.40 -6.01
C ASN A 68 -9.76 3.94 -5.64
N GLU A 69 -8.50 3.60 -5.43
CA GLU A 69 -8.09 2.25 -5.08
C GLU A 69 -8.45 1.92 -3.63
N SER A 70 -8.93 0.69 -3.42
CA SER A 70 -9.33 0.21 -2.09
C SER A 70 -8.16 0.14 -1.11
N TRP A 71 -6.96 -0.21 -1.58
CA TRP A 71 -5.75 -0.29 -0.77
C TRP A 71 -5.18 1.10 -0.41
N TYR A 72 -5.44 2.14 -1.23
CA TYR A 72 -4.91 3.49 -1.02
C TYR A 72 -5.62 4.21 0.13
N LYS A 73 -6.95 4.14 0.17
CA LYS A 73 -7.77 4.86 1.16
C LYS A 73 -7.59 4.40 2.61
N GLY A 74 -6.74 3.40 2.85
CA GLY A 74 -6.71 2.67 4.10
C GLY A 74 -8.06 1.99 4.27
N LEU A 75 -8.17 0.69 3.94
CA LEU A 75 -9.32 -0.06 4.43
C LEU A 75 -9.23 -0.07 5.95
N SER A 76 -9.83 0.91 6.61
CA SER A 76 -10.49 0.68 7.88
C SER A 76 -11.54 -0.38 7.58
N ALA A 77 -11.14 -1.65 7.72
CA ALA A 77 -12.08 -2.72 7.95
C ALA A 77 -12.72 -2.47 9.33
N GLU A 78 -13.53 -1.43 9.42
CA GLU A 78 -14.55 -1.30 10.42
C GLU A 78 -15.89 -1.54 9.72
N THR A 79 -16.31 -2.79 9.77
CA THR A 79 -17.73 -3.12 9.87
C THR A 79 -17.80 -4.37 10.73
N PRO A 80 -18.62 -4.46 11.80
CA PRO A 80 -19.83 -3.69 12.10
C PRO A 80 -19.87 -3.06 13.51
N VAL A 81 -20.84 -2.15 13.74
CA VAL A 81 -21.55 -2.05 15.03
C VAL A 81 -23.01 -2.39 14.77
#